data_AF-A0A957Q0Y6-F1
#
_entry.id   AF-A0A957Q0Y6-F1
#
_cell.length_a   1.000
_cell.length_b   1.000
_cell.length_c   1.000
_cell.angle_alpha   90.00
_cell.angle_beta   90.00
_cell.angle_gamma   90.00
#
_symmetry.space_group_name_H-M   'P 1'
#
loop_
_entity.id
_entity.type
_entity.pdbx_description
1 polymer ?
#
loop_
_entity_poly.entity_id
_entity_poly.type
_entity_poly.pdbx_seq_one_letter_code
_entity_poly.pdbx_strand_id
1 'polypeptide(L)'
;AIFIFAVGMALATFTNRMGGGENANATATALAGITTFTATPVSFNATITTTATTQGAPANATATPGQSTEQPTTTPTSQPATQPTPIPTATVAPPTATATAGCDRALLAQFAPAYRPELGCPTSDAGIVWSAWEWFERGAMLWRDDNDRAYAFFNDGGWQPVDEKWEGQDVPSRGDAPPGLQAPQRGFGYAWGRSDALFQRLGWATDQERGFCAVIQSFERGFILQDSDIESCKDNLFNQARTGEWRALFIVAIENSGWANLAGTALPTPIPTATNDASTTVVPSPTPPVEATAVASATATPTPAPTATTTAQRERPAGNGIFEARNAGHTLDGNFDDWAGNWYAVTAVSGSDANYEGANDLSGDFQVSWSLEGLYLALRVNDDRYRAGPNGTDMWQGDAIELHFDRLLSEDYADSLTNDDDYQIGLSWGPDRNEVRLYRWLPQAQEGTFSISGVVQPAGEGYQAEVLVPWTLLDVTSGQLQSDQRFGFNVSISDNDGDVPAQETLLSASPNRTTYNNPTEWGTLILR
;
A
#
# COMPACT_ATOMS: atom_id res chain seq x y z
N ALA A 1 47.71 -9.64 2.31
CA ALA A 1 47.37 -10.41 1.11
C ALA A 1 45.88 -10.70 1.14
N ILE A 2 45.15 -10.08 0.21
CA ILE A 2 43.86 -10.47 -0.39
C ILE A 2 42.73 -10.85 0.58
N PHE A 3 41.88 -9.86 0.87
CA PHE A 3 40.45 -10.06 1.12
C PHE A 3 39.77 -10.47 -0.19
N ILE A 4 38.94 -11.51 -0.17
CA ILE A 4 37.99 -11.81 -1.24
C ILE A 4 36.59 -11.51 -0.71
N PHE A 5 35.92 -10.60 -1.43
CA PHE A 5 34.52 -10.25 -1.32
C PHE A 5 33.61 -11.46 -1.55
N ALA A 6 32.52 -11.56 -0.78
CA ALA A 6 31.31 -12.25 -1.19
C ALA A 6 30.11 -11.35 -0.89
N VAL A 7 29.73 -10.57 -1.91
CA VAL A 7 28.38 -10.01 -2.07
C VAL A 7 27.49 -11.16 -2.49
N GLY A 8 26.39 -11.39 -1.78
CA GLY A 8 25.38 -12.38 -2.17
C GLY A 8 24.69 -13.09 -1.01
N MET A 9 23.98 -12.35 -0.14
CA MET A 9 23.01 -12.93 0.81
C MET A 9 21.94 -11.88 1.18
N ALA A 10 21.00 -11.62 0.27
CA ALA A 10 19.78 -10.88 0.60
C ALA A 10 18.51 -11.47 -0.05
N LEU A 11 18.64 -12.34 -1.05
CA LEU A 11 17.50 -12.96 -1.72
C LEU A 11 17.07 -14.32 -1.10
N ALA A 12 17.84 -14.86 -0.14
CA ALA A 12 17.65 -16.23 0.36
C ALA A 12 16.99 -16.33 1.76
N THR A 13 16.52 -15.23 2.35
CA THR A 13 16.03 -15.23 3.74
C THR A 13 14.51 -15.25 3.88
N PHE A 14 13.72 -14.84 2.89
CA PHE A 14 12.25 -14.82 2.99
C PHE A 14 11.61 -16.15 2.58
N THR A 15 12.04 -16.77 1.48
CA THR A 15 11.58 -18.12 1.05
C THR A 15 11.93 -19.21 2.07
N ASN A 16 13.06 -19.06 2.79
CA ASN A 16 13.42 -19.97 3.88
C ASN A 16 12.64 -19.71 5.18
N ARG A 17 12.01 -18.54 5.31
CA ARG A 17 11.18 -18.16 6.47
C ARG A 17 9.70 -18.45 6.29
N MET A 18 9.18 -18.59 5.08
CA MET A 18 7.74 -18.85 4.83
C MET A 18 7.48 -20.21 4.17
N GLY A 19 8.49 -21.11 4.17
CA GLY A 19 8.39 -22.45 3.59
C GLY A 19 8.35 -22.43 2.05
N GLY A 20 9.50 -22.66 1.41
CA GLY A 20 9.56 -22.93 -0.02
C GLY A 20 8.89 -24.27 -0.34
N GLY A 21 7.66 -24.23 -0.85
CA GLY A 21 7.06 -25.37 -1.53
C GLY A 21 7.77 -25.60 -2.87
N GLU A 22 8.76 -26.48 -2.92
CA GLU A 22 9.18 -27.08 -4.18
C GLU A 22 9.89 -28.43 -4.00
N ASN A 23 9.42 -29.40 -4.79
CA ASN A 23 9.93 -30.76 -4.92
C ASN A 23 11.40 -30.77 -5.39
N ALA A 24 12.33 -31.24 -4.55
CA ALA A 24 13.68 -31.58 -4.97
C ALA A 24 14.05 -33.00 -4.52
N ASN A 25 13.97 -33.93 -5.47
CA ASN A 25 14.49 -35.28 -5.36
C ASN A 25 16.04 -35.20 -5.27
N ALA A 26 16.57 -35.22 -4.05
CA ALA A 26 18.01 -35.31 -3.81
C ALA A 26 18.29 -36.44 -2.81
N THR A 27 18.79 -37.56 -3.34
CA THR A 27 19.33 -38.69 -2.60
C THR A 27 20.46 -38.24 -1.68
N ALA A 28 20.23 -38.27 -0.37
CA ALA A 28 21.28 -38.20 0.64
C ALA A 28 21.24 -39.49 1.49
N THR A 29 22.18 -40.38 1.20
CA THR A 29 22.50 -41.56 1.98
C THR A 29 23.05 -41.12 3.35
N ALA A 30 22.41 -41.49 4.44
CA ALA A 30 23.01 -41.44 5.77
C ALA A 30 22.63 -42.68 6.60
N LEU A 31 23.65 -43.20 7.27
CA LEU A 31 23.71 -44.51 7.92
C LEU A 31 22.82 -44.64 9.17
N ALA A 32 22.42 -45.88 9.36
CA ALA A 32 21.73 -46.48 10.51
C ALA A 32 22.18 -46.03 11.91
N GLY A 33 21.18 -45.88 12.79
CA GLY A 33 21.31 -45.87 14.25
C GLY A 33 19.97 -46.22 14.89
N ILE A 34 19.81 -47.49 15.26
CA ILE A 34 18.59 -48.11 15.79
C ILE A 34 18.31 -47.67 17.23
N THR A 35 17.07 -47.27 17.55
CA THR A 35 16.43 -47.66 18.82
C THR A 35 14.92 -47.83 18.64
N THR A 36 14.42 -48.98 19.08
CA THR A 36 13.06 -49.52 18.90
C THR A 36 12.05 -48.96 19.90
N PHE A 37 10.84 -48.64 19.44
CA PHE A 37 9.62 -48.82 20.23
C PHE A 37 8.50 -49.41 19.35
N THR A 38 7.94 -50.51 19.83
CA THR A 38 6.84 -51.26 19.24
C THR A 38 5.50 -50.67 19.67
N ALA A 39 4.65 -50.31 18.71
CA ALA A 39 3.22 -50.11 18.94
C ALA A 39 2.43 -50.84 17.85
N THR A 40 1.56 -51.75 18.29
CA THR A 40 0.63 -52.56 17.49
C THR A 40 -0.51 -51.72 16.93
N PRO A 41 -0.91 -51.85 15.66
CA PRO A 41 -2.15 -51.25 15.17
C PRO A 41 -3.37 -52.10 15.55
N VAL A 42 -4.34 -51.48 16.22
CA VAL A 42 -5.70 -52.00 16.39
C VAL A 42 -6.51 -51.59 15.16
N SER A 43 -7.09 -52.56 14.47
CA SER A 43 -7.93 -52.35 13.28
C SER A 43 -9.37 -52.14 13.71
N PHE A 44 -10.00 -51.04 13.26
CA PHE A 44 -11.45 -50.90 13.27
C PHE A 44 -11.99 -50.96 11.84
N ASN A 45 -12.77 -52.00 11.57
CA ASN A 45 -13.62 -52.11 10.38
C ASN A 45 -14.89 -51.29 10.60
N ALA A 46 -15.15 -50.31 9.75
CA ALA A 46 -16.48 -49.74 9.58
C ALA A 46 -16.90 -49.89 8.11
N THR A 47 -17.78 -50.85 7.88
CA THR A 47 -18.54 -51.03 6.63
C THR A 47 -19.70 -50.05 6.64
N ILE A 48 -19.80 -49.17 5.64
CA ILE A 48 -21.07 -48.51 5.31
C ILE A 48 -21.41 -48.78 3.86
N THR A 49 -22.54 -49.48 3.72
CA THR A 49 -23.26 -49.78 2.48
C THR A 49 -24.10 -48.57 2.09
N THR A 50 -24.01 -48.11 0.85
CA THR A 50 -25.12 -47.42 0.19
C THR A 50 -25.25 -47.90 -1.26
N THR A 51 -26.44 -48.37 -1.56
CA THR A 51 -26.89 -48.89 -2.85
C THR A 51 -27.91 -47.91 -3.40
N ALA A 52 -27.76 -47.44 -4.64
CA ALA A 52 -28.88 -47.04 -5.50
C ALA A 52 -28.44 -46.98 -6.98
N THR A 53 -28.86 -48.03 -7.70
CA THR A 53 -29.18 -48.15 -9.13
C THR A 53 -30.02 -46.96 -9.65
N THR A 54 -30.09 -46.57 -10.94
CA THR A 54 -30.24 -47.35 -12.18
C THR A 54 -29.82 -46.56 -13.43
N GLN A 55 -29.29 -47.32 -14.39
CA GLN A 55 -29.07 -47.06 -15.81
C GLN A 55 -30.40 -46.92 -16.60
N GLY A 56 -30.39 -46.19 -17.72
CA GLY A 56 -31.50 -46.19 -18.69
C GLY A 56 -31.18 -45.49 -20.01
N ALA A 57 -30.66 -46.24 -20.98
CA ALA A 57 -30.69 -45.95 -22.41
C ALA A 57 -31.64 -46.95 -23.11
N PRO A 58 -32.20 -46.63 -24.29
CA PRO A 58 -31.85 -47.37 -25.52
C PRO A 58 -31.68 -46.45 -26.75
N ALA A 59 -30.70 -46.64 -27.66
CA ALA A 59 -30.65 -47.56 -28.84
C ALA A 59 -31.67 -47.17 -29.95
N ASN A 60 -31.45 -47.17 -31.27
CA ASN A 60 -30.40 -47.46 -32.26
C ASN A 60 -31.07 -47.13 -33.65
N ALA A 61 -30.41 -46.71 -34.74
CA ALA A 61 -29.92 -47.53 -35.86
C ALA A 61 -29.96 -46.64 -37.15
N THR A 62 -28.85 -46.40 -37.88
CA THR A 62 -28.28 -47.16 -39.02
C THR A 62 -28.62 -46.58 -40.41
N ALA A 63 -27.60 -46.20 -41.21
CA ALA A 63 -27.37 -46.67 -42.59
C ALA A 63 -26.13 -46.01 -43.24
N THR A 64 -25.45 -46.79 -44.10
CA THR A 64 -24.08 -46.60 -44.67
C THR A 64 -24.14 -46.15 -46.17
N PRO A 65 -23.07 -46.22 -47.01
CA PRO A 65 -22.46 -45.07 -47.70
C PRO A 65 -22.62 -45.05 -49.24
N GLY A 66 -22.21 -43.96 -49.91
CA GLY A 66 -22.09 -43.91 -51.38
C GLY A 66 -21.20 -42.78 -51.90
N GLN A 67 -20.22 -43.12 -52.74
CA GLN A 67 -19.23 -42.28 -53.42
C GLN A 67 -19.79 -41.53 -54.64
N SER A 68 -19.15 -40.42 -55.05
CA SER A 68 -18.89 -39.98 -56.45
C SER A 68 -18.39 -38.52 -56.48
N THR A 69 -17.11 -38.23 -56.75
CA THR A 69 -16.47 -37.78 -58.02
C THR A 69 -16.75 -36.36 -58.56
N GLU A 70 -15.67 -35.55 -58.54
CA GLU A 70 -15.14 -34.48 -59.43
C GLU A 70 -15.98 -33.33 -60.05
N GLN A 71 -15.59 -32.10 -59.62
CA GLN A 71 -15.03 -30.93 -60.37
C GLN A 71 -15.90 -30.12 -61.39
N PRO A 72 -15.44 -28.92 -61.84
CA PRO A 72 -15.48 -27.56 -61.23
C PRO A 72 -16.42 -26.58 -61.96
N THR A 73 -16.63 -25.35 -61.44
CA THR A 73 -16.73 -24.09 -62.24
C THR A 73 -16.61 -22.83 -61.34
N THR A 74 -15.57 -22.02 -61.65
CA THR A 74 -15.25 -20.58 -61.46
C THR A 74 -16.24 -19.64 -60.73
N THR A 75 -15.83 -18.68 -59.87
CA THR A 75 -15.30 -17.29 -60.15
C THR A 75 -15.42 -16.46 -58.83
N PRO A 76 -14.97 -15.20 -58.72
CA PRO A 76 -13.62 -14.63 -58.61
C PRO A 76 -13.27 -14.12 -57.17
N THR A 77 -11.99 -13.80 -56.98
CA THR A 77 -11.39 -13.16 -55.81
C THR A 77 -11.83 -11.70 -55.64
N SER A 78 -12.17 -11.28 -54.41
CA SER A 78 -12.16 -9.86 -54.00
C SER A 78 -11.38 -9.65 -52.71
N GLN A 79 -10.55 -8.61 -52.76
CA GLN A 79 -9.52 -8.08 -51.87
C GLN A 79 -9.94 -7.84 -50.39
N PRO A 80 -9.00 -7.87 -49.42
CA PRO A 80 -9.28 -7.55 -48.02
C PRO A 80 -9.53 -6.06 -47.79
N ALA A 81 -10.54 -5.74 -46.99
CA ALA A 81 -10.82 -4.38 -46.52
C ALA A 81 -9.71 -3.89 -45.56
N THR A 82 -9.32 -2.63 -45.75
CA THR A 82 -8.32 -1.90 -44.99
C THR A 82 -8.74 -1.68 -43.53
N GLN A 83 -7.84 -2.05 -42.61
CA GLN A 83 -7.85 -1.70 -41.20
C GLN A 83 -7.69 -0.17 -41.01
N PRO A 84 -8.44 0.49 -40.11
CA PRO A 84 -8.22 1.91 -39.81
C PRO A 84 -6.93 2.10 -38.98
N THR A 85 -6.14 3.08 -39.40
CA THR A 85 -4.90 3.56 -38.76
C THR A 85 -5.15 4.11 -37.34
N PRO A 86 -4.27 3.86 -36.36
CA PRO A 86 -4.38 4.48 -35.03
C PRO A 86 -4.17 6.00 -35.08
N ILE A 87 -4.98 6.73 -34.30
CA ILE A 87 -4.86 8.18 -34.09
C ILE A 87 -3.69 8.44 -33.12
N PRO A 88 -2.79 9.41 -33.38
CA PRO A 88 -1.72 9.73 -32.44
C PRO A 88 -2.26 10.33 -31.14
N THR A 89 -1.78 9.80 -30.02
CA THR A 89 -1.99 10.28 -28.65
C THR A 89 -1.51 11.74 -28.50
N ALA A 90 -2.37 12.61 -27.96
CA ALA A 90 -2.00 13.99 -27.66
C ALA A 90 -1.02 14.05 -26.48
N THR A 91 0.18 14.56 -26.72
CA THR A 91 1.17 14.93 -25.70
C THR A 91 0.68 16.16 -24.94
N VAL A 92 0.52 16.07 -23.61
CA VAL A 92 0.27 17.23 -22.73
C VAL A 92 1.50 18.13 -22.75
N ALA A 93 1.31 19.43 -23.01
CA ALA A 93 2.40 20.39 -23.07
C ALA A 93 3.03 20.64 -21.68
N PRO A 94 4.36 20.76 -21.57
CA PRO A 94 5.02 21.06 -20.30
C PRO A 94 4.68 22.49 -19.80
N PRO A 95 4.68 22.75 -18.48
CA PRO A 95 4.40 24.06 -17.93
C PRO A 95 5.43 25.09 -18.45
N THR A 96 4.94 26.23 -18.96
CA THR A 96 5.79 27.25 -19.59
C THR A 96 6.51 28.09 -18.52
N ALA A 97 7.84 28.06 -18.49
CA ALA A 97 8.66 28.87 -17.59
C ALA A 97 8.56 30.38 -17.91
N THR A 98 8.58 31.24 -16.89
CA THR A 98 8.57 32.70 -17.08
C THR A 98 9.98 33.24 -16.90
N ALA A 99 10.49 33.98 -17.89
CA ALA A 99 11.83 34.55 -17.81
C ALA A 99 11.92 35.59 -16.67
N THR A 100 12.80 35.34 -15.70
CA THR A 100 13.14 36.32 -14.66
C THR A 100 14.14 37.30 -15.25
N ALA A 101 13.78 38.60 -15.32
CA ALA A 101 14.64 39.61 -15.93
C ALA A 101 16.02 39.66 -15.26
N GLY A 102 17.08 39.35 -16.03
CA GLY A 102 18.48 39.43 -15.58
C GLY A 102 19.11 38.14 -15.06
N CYS A 103 18.38 37.02 -15.02
CA CYS A 103 18.93 35.72 -14.65
C CYS A 103 19.13 34.80 -15.87
N ASP A 104 20.17 33.96 -15.83
CA ASP A 104 20.46 32.98 -16.89
C ASP A 104 19.43 31.84 -16.97
N ARG A 105 18.75 31.56 -15.85
CA ARG A 105 17.67 30.56 -15.75
C ARG A 105 16.34 31.22 -15.40
N ALA A 106 15.28 30.67 -15.99
CA ALA A 106 13.92 31.15 -15.77
C ALA A 106 13.35 30.62 -14.44
N LEU A 107 12.55 31.44 -13.77
CA LEU A 107 11.72 31.00 -12.65
C LEU A 107 10.59 30.11 -13.17
N LEU A 108 10.38 28.96 -12.54
CA LEU A 108 9.20 28.15 -12.83
C LEU A 108 7.95 28.96 -12.49
N ALA A 109 7.03 29.11 -13.44
CA ALA A 109 5.89 30.01 -13.30
C ALA A 109 5.06 29.74 -12.03
N GLN A 110 4.94 28.48 -11.62
CA GLN A 110 4.23 28.08 -10.39
C GLN A 110 4.87 28.65 -9.11
N PHE A 111 6.17 28.99 -9.13
CA PHE A 111 6.90 29.55 -8.00
C PHE A 111 6.88 31.08 -7.94
N ALA A 112 6.27 31.76 -8.92
CA ALA A 112 6.12 33.21 -8.90
C ALA A 112 5.52 33.77 -7.59
N PRO A 113 4.53 33.14 -6.94
CA PRO A 113 3.99 33.64 -5.67
C PRO A 113 4.94 33.47 -4.46
N ALA A 114 5.81 32.46 -4.51
CA ALA A 114 6.78 32.17 -3.45
C ALA A 114 8.10 32.93 -3.63
N TYR A 115 8.40 33.38 -4.85
CA TYR A 115 9.65 34.07 -5.16
C TYR A 115 9.83 35.35 -4.34
N ARG A 116 11.05 35.55 -3.86
CA ARG A 116 11.50 36.71 -3.09
C ARG A 116 12.86 37.13 -3.64
N PRO A 117 13.13 38.44 -3.88
CA PRO A 117 14.42 38.89 -4.41
C PRO A 117 15.63 38.42 -3.59
N GLU A 118 15.43 38.18 -2.29
CA GLU A 118 16.42 37.67 -1.35
C GLU A 118 16.94 36.27 -1.75
N LEU A 119 16.16 35.45 -2.47
CA LEU A 119 16.63 34.16 -3.01
C LEU A 119 17.73 34.32 -4.06
N GLY A 120 17.73 35.44 -4.80
CA GLY A 120 18.62 35.68 -5.93
C GLY A 120 18.14 35.01 -7.22
N CYS A 121 19.09 34.75 -8.13
CA CYS A 121 18.78 34.09 -9.40
C CYS A 121 18.59 32.57 -9.22
N PRO A 122 17.73 31.91 -10.02
CA PRO A 122 17.68 30.46 -10.06
C PRO A 122 19.03 29.89 -10.52
N THR A 123 19.53 28.88 -9.82
CA THR A 123 20.80 28.20 -10.11
C THR A 123 20.60 26.86 -10.82
N SER A 124 19.40 26.30 -10.73
CA SER A 124 18.96 25.10 -11.43
C SER A 124 17.68 25.35 -12.23
N ASP A 125 17.43 24.50 -13.22
CA ASP A 125 16.07 24.33 -13.72
C ASP A 125 15.21 23.70 -12.62
N ALA A 126 13.91 23.90 -12.68
CA ALA A 126 13.01 23.23 -11.76
C ALA A 126 12.89 21.75 -12.16
N GLY A 127 12.95 20.86 -11.17
CA GLY A 127 12.84 19.42 -11.36
C GLY A 127 11.88 18.81 -10.37
N ILE A 128 11.26 17.69 -10.75
CA ILE A 128 10.54 16.84 -9.83
C ILE A 128 11.58 15.96 -9.12
N VAL A 129 11.59 15.98 -7.80
CA VAL A 129 12.57 15.33 -6.94
C VAL A 129 11.84 14.52 -5.88
N TRP A 130 12.21 13.25 -5.75
CA TRP A 130 11.79 12.43 -4.63
C TRP A 130 12.35 12.97 -3.33
N SER A 131 11.47 13.15 -2.35
CA SER A 131 11.78 13.82 -1.11
C SER A 131 11.09 13.10 0.05
N ALA A 132 11.57 13.30 1.26
CA ALA A 132 10.90 12.84 2.48
C ALA A 132 10.60 14.03 3.38
N TRP A 133 9.45 14.02 4.05
CA TRP A 133 9.03 15.05 5.00
C TRP A 133 8.54 14.43 6.30
N GLU A 134 8.95 14.98 7.44
CA GLU A 134 8.46 14.57 8.76
C GLU A 134 8.16 15.80 9.63
N TRP A 135 7.00 15.78 10.31
CA TRP A 135 6.57 16.86 11.21
C TRP A 135 7.03 16.62 12.64
N PHE A 136 7.53 17.67 13.29
CA PHE A 136 7.96 17.67 14.68
C PHE A 136 7.18 18.69 15.51
N GLU A 137 7.19 18.54 16.84
CA GLU A 137 6.51 19.47 17.77
C GLU A 137 6.83 20.95 17.48
N ARG A 138 8.06 21.23 17.05
CA ARG A 138 8.59 22.58 16.87
C ARG A 138 9.25 22.80 15.51
N GLY A 139 8.86 22.00 14.51
CA GLY A 139 9.43 22.14 13.17
C GLY A 139 9.11 21.00 12.22
N ALA A 140 10.00 20.82 11.24
CA ALA A 140 9.94 19.73 10.29
C ALA A 140 11.34 19.37 9.80
N MET A 141 11.48 18.18 9.22
CA MET A 141 12.67 17.80 8.45
C MET A 141 12.28 17.45 7.02
N LEU A 142 13.18 17.79 6.09
CA LEU A 142 13.10 17.47 4.66
C LEU A 142 14.37 16.73 4.26
N TRP A 143 14.26 15.69 3.45
CA TRP A 143 15.39 15.12 2.71
C TRP A 143 15.06 15.14 1.22
N ARG A 144 16.09 15.33 0.38
CA ARG A 144 15.97 15.39 -1.08
C ARG A 144 16.91 14.40 -1.73
N ASP A 145 16.39 13.63 -2.69
CA ASP A 145 17.16 12.62 -3.42
C ASP A 145 18.20 13.22 -4.38
N ASP A 146 17.91 14.39 -4.96
CA ASP A 146 18.75 15.00 -6.00
C ASP A 146 20.15 15.40 -5.53
N ASN A 147 20.30 15.70 -4.24
CA ASN A 147 21.56 16.11 -3.63
C ASN A 147 21.92 15.32 -2.37
N ASP A 148 21.13 14.28 -2.04
CA ASP A 148 21.30 13.43 -0.86
C ASP A 148 21.48 14.24 0.43
N ARG A 149 20.64 15.29 0.60
CA ARG A 149 20.76 16.24 1.71
C ARG A 149 19.48 16.42 2.49
N ALA A 150 19.60 16.33 3.81
CA ALA A 150 18.55 16.66 4.75
C ALA A 150 18.65 18.12 5.25
N TYR A 151 17.51 18.67 5.64
CA TYR A 151 17.33 20.02 6.15
C TYR A 151 16.36 19.98 7.33
N ALA A 152 16.63 20.80 8.34
CA ALA A 152 15.74 21.01 9.48
C ALA A 152 15.16 22.42 9.42
N PHE A 153 13.85 22.50 9.62
CA PHE A 153 13.04 23.71 9.61
C PHE A 153 12.45 23.91 11.00
N PHE A 154 12.63 25.08 11.59
CA PHE A 154 12.23 25.36 12.97
C PHE A 154 11.10 26.38 13.03
N ASN A 155 10.20 26.26 14.01
CA ASN A 155 9.06 27.19 14.17
C ASN A 155 9.48 28.63 14.51
N ASP A 156 10.74 28.86 14.89
CA ASP A 156 11.32 30.20 15.06
C ASP A 156 11.69 30.87 13.72
N GLY A 157 11.40 30.22 12.59
CA GLY A 157 11.69 30.70 11.24
C GLY A 157 13.09 30.37 10.75
N GLY A 158 13.96 29.82 11.59
CA GLY A 158 15.27 29.33 11.19
C GLY A 158 15.18 28.02 10.41
N TRP A 159 16.15 27.79 9.54
CA TRP A 159 16.36 26.48 8.90
C TRP A 159 17.86 26.25 8.69
N GLN A 160 18.27 24.99 8.60
CA GLN A 160 19.66 24.63 8.38
C GLN A 160 19.77 23.27 7.68
N PRO A 161 20.85 23.02 6.94
CA PRO A 161 21.20 21.66 6.53
C PRO A 161 21.49 20.79 7.76
N VAL A 162 21.24 19.50 7.61
CA VAL A 162 21.58 18.46 8.59
C VAL A 162 22.93 17.88 8.17
N ASP A 163 23.89 17.87 9.09
CA ASP A 163 25.26 17.42 8.81
C ASP A 163 25.43 15.90 9.03
N GLU A 164 24.56 15.30 9.83
CA GLU A 164 24.57 13.88 10.13
C GLU A 164 24.09 13.05 8.92
N LYS A 165 25.04 12.45 8.20
CA LYS A 165 24.73 11.51 7.14
C LYS A 165 24.33 10.14 7.69
N TRP A 166 23.23 9.60 7.17
CA TRP A 166 22.76 8.25 7.46
C TRP A 166 22.99 7.33 6.25
N GLU A 167 23.52 6.15 6.51
CA GLU A 167 23.90 5.10 5.56
C GLU A 167 23.48 3.72 6.11
N GLY A 168 22.34 3.67 6.82
CA GLY A 168 21.82 2.45 7.43
C GLY A 168 22.31 2.14 8.85
N GLN A 169 22.84 3.13 9.58
CA GLN A 169 23.24 2.94 10.98
C GLN A 169 22.01 2.87 11.92
N ASP A 170 22.20 2.24 13.07
CA ASP A 170 21.20 2.23 14.15
C ASP A 170 20.84 3.65 14.61
N VAL A 171 19.55 3.89 14.83
CA VAL A 171 19.03 5.16 15.31
C VAL A 171 19.28 5.28 16.82
N PRO A 172 20.03 6.30 17.30
CA PRO A 172 20.24 6.50 18.72
C PRO A 172 18.92 6.78 19.45
N SER A 173 18.59 5.97 20.45
CA SER A 173 17.39 6.16 21.26
C SER A 173 17.54 7.34 22.23
N ARG A 174 16.46 8.11 22.41
CA ARG A 174 16.31 9.13 23.45
C ARG A 174 15.31 8.74 24.54
N GLY A 175 14.95 7.45 24.61
CA GLY A 175 13.92 6.91 25.51
C GLY A 175 12.55 6.78 24.85
N ASP A 176 11.54 6.51 25.66
CA ASP A 176 10.17 6.34 25.19
C ASP A 176 9.55 7.69 24.78
N ALA A 177 8.82 7.68 23.67
CA ALA A 177 8.12 8.86 23.20
C ALA A 177 6.94 9.20 24.13
N PRO A 178 6.67 10.50 24.38
CA PRO A 178 5.46 10.92 25.08
C PRO A 178 4.18 10.48 24.34
N PRO A 179 3.04 10.33 25.04
CA PRO A 179 1.78 9.97 24.40
C PRO A 179 1.42 10.89 23.23
N GLY A 180 1.06 10.30 22.09
CA GLY A 180 0.70 11.03 20.85
C GLY A 180 1.88 11.54 20.04
N LEU A 181 3.12 11.20 20.43
CA LEU A 181 4.35 11.51 19.71
C LEU A 181 5.11 10.21 19.43
N GLN A 182 6.10 10.28 18.54
CA GLN A 182 6.94 9.13 18.21
C GLN A 182 8.41 9.51 18.03
N ALA A 183 9.27 8.52 18.18
CA ALA A 183 10.67 8.66 17.78
C ALA A 183 10.74 8.65 16.24
N PRO A 184 11.35 9.66 15.61
CA PRO A 184 11.62 9.60 14.18
C PRO A 184 12.52 8.40 13.86
N GLN A 185 12.37 7.84 12.66
CA GLN A 185 13.08 6.64 12.23
C GLN A 185 14.08 6.96 11.11
N ARG A 186 14.90 5.97 10.73
CA ARG A 186 15.82 6.06 9.59
C ARG A 186 16.73 7.30 9.62
N GLY A 187 16.83 8.04 8.52
CA GLY A 187 17.75 9.17 8.38
C GLY A 187 17.43 10.35 9.29
N PHE A 188 16.15 10.72 9.41
CA PHE A 188 15.72 11.77 10.35
C PHE A 188 15.92 11.33 11.79
N GLY A 189 15.56 10.09 12.10
CA GLY A 189 15.81 9.46 13.39
C GLY A 189 17.27 9.51 13.82
N TYR A 190 18.17 9.14 12.92
CA TYR A 190 19.60 9.13 13.19
C TYR A 190 20.15 10.53 13.51
N ALA A 191 19.83 11.53 12.70
CA ALA A 191 20.26 12.92 12.94
C ALA A 191 19.68 13.47 14.25
N TRP A 192 18.39 13.25 14.46
CA TRP A 192 17.65 13.65 15.67
C TRP A 192 18.19 13.00 16.95
N GLY A 193 18.46 11.70 16.91
CA GLY A 193 18.97 10.92 18.03
C GLY A 193 20.38 11.31 18.41
N ARG A 194 21.20 11.71 17.43
CA ARG A 194 22.62 12.05 17.62
C ARG A 194 22.85 13.49 18.05
N SER A 195 22.03 14.44 17.58
CA SER A 195 22.24 15.86 17.80
C SER A 195 21.33 16.43 18.88
N ASP A 196 21.89 16.74 20.06
CA ASP A 196 21.14 17.36 21.16
C ASP A 196 20.58 18.73 20.78
N ALA A 197 21.33 19.49 19.98
CA ALA A 197 20.88 20.78 19.48
C ALA A 197 19.65 20.64 18.57
N LEU A 198 19.65 19.61 17.70
CA LEU A 198 18.53 19.34 16.80
C LEU A 198 17.29 18.91 17.60
N PHE A 199 17.45 17.98 18.54
CA PHE A 199 16.37 17.53 19.42
C PHE A 199 15.75 18.68 20.23
N GLN A 200 16.57 19.55 20.83
CA GLN A 200 16.07 20.68 21.62
C GLN A 200 15.19 21.61 20.77
N ARG A 201 15.58 21.85 19.51
CA ARG A 201 14.85 22.76 18.63
C ARG A 201 13.64 22.14 17.95
N LEU A 202 13.67 20.85 17.59
CA LEU A 202 12.55 20.17 16.92
C LEU A 202 11.55 19.53 17.89
N GLY A 203 12.04 18.88 18.96
CA GLY A 203 11.20 18.03 19.81
C GLY A 203 10.96 16.65 19.21
N TRP A 204 9.92 15.96 19.68
CA TRP A 204 9.54 14.65 19.15
C TRP A 204 8.81 14.77 17.80
N ALA A 205 8.79 13.69 17.03
CA ALA A 205 7.99 13.62 15.81
C ALA A 205 6.50 13.55 16.17
N THR A 206 5.69 14.28 15.41
CA THR A 206 4.22 14.37 15.54
C THR A 206 3.48 13.60 14.46
N ASP A 207 4.20 13.19 13.41
CA ASP A 207 3.72 12.40 12.28
C ASP A 207 4.89 11.56 11.77
N GLN A 208 4.60 10.57 10.92
CA GLN A 208 5.63 9.71 10.35
C GLN A 208 6.39 10.41 9.23
N GLU A 209 7.61 9.96 8.96
CA GLU A 209 8.34 10.31 7.75
C GLU A 209 7.57 9.83 6.52
N ARG A 210 7.22 10.76 5.63
CA ARG A 210 6.45 10.49 4.41
C ARG A 210 7.27 10.83 3.17
N GLY A 211 7.44 9.85 2.30
CA GLY A 211 8.05 10.02 0.99
C GLY A 211 7.08 10.66 -0.01
N PHE A 212 7.51 11.66 -0.76
CA PHE A 212 6.66 12.41 -1.69
C PHE A 212 7.44 12.98 -2.87
N CYS A 213 6.73 13.35 -3.92
CA CYS A 213 7.28 14.07 -5.05
C CYS A 213 7.18 15.57 -4.84
N ALA A 214 8.31 16.25 -4.88
CA ALA A 214 8.39 17.70 -4.80
C ALA A 214 8.86 18.27 -6.14
N VAL A 215 8.18 19.28 -6.66
CA VAL A 215 8.82 20.16 -7.64
C VAL A 215 9.76 21.08 -6.87
N ILE A 216 11.03 21.15 -7.24
CA ILE A 216 12.06 21.93 -6.56
C ILE A 216 12.82 22.80 -7.56
N GLN A 217 13.07 24.06 -7.21
CA GLN A 217 14.03 24.91 -7.91
C GLN A 217 15.00 25.54 -6.91
N SER A 218 16.30 25.42 -7.20
CA SER A 218 17.36 26.00 -6.38
C SER A 218 17.70 27.42 -6.85
N PHE A 219 18.07 28.27 -5.90
CA PHE A 219 18.48 29.66 -6.11
C PHE A 219 19.85 29.90 -5.46
N GLU A 220 20.44 31.08 -5.69
CA GLU A 220 21.73 31.44 -5.10
C GLU A 220 21.76 31.36 -3.57
N ARG A 221 20.62 31.66 -2.92
CA ARG A 221 20.51 31.77 -1.46
C ARG A 221 19.31 30.99 -0.92
N GLY A 222 19.05 29.81 -1.46
CA GLY A 222 18.00 28.93 -0.96
C GLY A 222 17.29 28.12 -2.03
N PHE A 223 16.07 27.69 -1.74
CA PHE A 223 15.23 26.93 -2.67
C PHE A 223 13.74 27.16 -2.42
N ILE A 224 12.94 26.90 -3.46
CA ILE A 224 11.50 26.79 -3.36
C ILE A 224 11.14 25.34 -3.68
N LEU A 225 10.25 24.75 -2.88
CA LEU A 225 9.64 23.46 -3.17
C LEU A 225 8.12 23.54 -3.11
N GLN A 226 7.44 22.75 -3.92
CA GLN A 226 6.02 22.50 -3.79
C GLN A 226 5.76 21.02 -3.95
N ASP A 227 4.87 20.45 -3.14
CA ASP A 227 4.41 19.08 -3.37
C ASP A 227 3.77 18.94 -4.75
N SER A 228 3.90 17.77 -5.35
CA SER A 228 3.38 17.41 -6.66
C SER A 228 2.39 16.28 -6.52
N ASP A 229 1.31 16.34 -7.30
CA ASP A 229 0.24 15.33 -7.35
C ASP A 229 0.49 14.21 -8.37
N ILE A 230 1.65 14.23 -9.04
CA ILE A 230 2.07 13.16 -9.93
C ILE A 230 2.11 11.83 -9.20
N GLU A 231 1.93 10.75 -9.95
CA GLU A 231 1.83 9.41 -9.39
C GLU A 231 3.06 8.98 -8.58
N SER A 232 4.23 9.06 -9.21
CA SER A 232 5.52 8.82 -8.59
C SER A 232 6.62 9.50 -9.39
N CYS A 233 7.76 9.71 -8.75
CA CYS A 233 8.98 10.29 -9.32
C CYS A 233 10.25 9.55 -8.87
N LYS A 234 10.09 8.41 -8.22
CA LYS A 234 11.15 7.48 -7.85
C LYS A 234 10.59 6.08 -7.94
N ASP A 235 11.31 5.23 -8.65
CA ASP A 235 10.98 3.83 -8.93
C ASP A 235 10.05 3.19 -7.88
N ASN A 236 8.76 3.13 -8.23
CA ASN A 236 7.66 2.51 -7.47
C ASN A 236 7.43 3.00 -6.03
N LEU A 237 8.05 4.11 -5.62
CA LEU A 237 7.75 4.70 -4.32
C LEU A 237 6.47 5.52 -4.38
N PHE A 238 5.55 5.24 -3.46
CA PHE A 238 4.26 5.90 -3.38
C PHE A 238 4.40 7.37 -2.97
N ASN A 239 3.87 8.27 -3.81
CA ASN A 239 3.86 9.69 -3.50
C ASN A 239 2.79 10.03 -2.44
N GLN A 240 3.22 10.22 -1.19
CA GLN A 240 2.33 10.58 -0.08
C GLN A 240 1.62 11.91 -0.28
N ALA A 241 2.08 12.79 -1.18
CA ALA A 241 1.40 14.04 -1.52
C ALA A 241 0.02 13.86 -2.15
N ARG A 242 -0.28 12.64 -2.62
CA ARG A 242 -1.58 12.29 -3.20
C ARG A 242 -2.60 11.81 -2.16
N THR A 243 -2.20 11.69 -0.90
CA THR A 243 -3.10 11.22 0.17
C THR A 243 -3.99 12.35 0.68
N GLY A 244 -5.21 12.00 1.13
CA GLY A 244 -6.12 12.98 1.77
C GLY A 244 -5.62 13.48 3.14
N GLU A 245 -4.65 12.80 3.74
CA GLU A 245 -3.98 13.21 4.98
C GLU A 245 -2.80 14.15 4.72
N TRP A 246 -2.35 14.26 3.47
CA TRP A 246 -1.19 15.06 3.13
C TRP A 246 -1.42 16.53 3.48
N ARG A 247 -0.53 17.04 4.32
CA ARG A 247 -0.45 18.48 4.57
C ARG A 247 0.34 19.10 3.44
N ALA A 248 -0.38 19.77 2.54
CA ALA A 248 0.23 20.46 1.41
C ALA A 248 1.42 21.33 1.83
N LEU A 249 2.45 21.31 1.00
CA LEU A 249 3.72 21.98 1.17
C LEU A 249 3.95 22.92 -0.01
N PHE A 250 4.08 24.21 0.28
CA PHE A 250 4.64 25.18 -0.65
C PHE A 250 5.72 25.97 0.09
N ILE A 251 6.91 25.39 0.16
CA ILE A 251 8.00 25.90 0.99
C ILE A 251 8.85 26.90 0.22
N VAL A 252 9.14 28.03 0.87
CA VAL A 252 10.24 28.92 0.49
C VAL A 252 11.27 28.92 1.62
N ALA A 253 12.52 28.62 1.29
CA ALA A 253 13.64 28.63 2.24
C ALA A 253 14.71 29.59 1.73
N ILE A 254 15.00 30.64 2.49
CA ILE A 254 15.94 31.70 2.13
C ILE A 254 17.05 31.73 3.18
N GLU A 255 18.29 31.62 2.75
CA GLU A 255 19.44 31.74 3.63
C GLU A 255 19.41 33.09 4.36
N ASN A 256 19.63 33.07 5.68
CA ASN A 256 19.61 34.24 6.57
C ASN A 256 18.28 35.00 6.69
N SER A 257 17.23 34.65 5.92
CA SER A 257 15.90 35.29 5.99
C SER A 257 14.80 34.34 6.46
N GLY A 258 15.12 33.05 6.61
CA GLY A 258 14.24 32.04 7.19
C GLY A 258 13.46 31.23 6.18
N TRP A 259 12.42 30.54 6.64
CA TRP A 259 11.56 29.70 5.80
C TRP A 259 10.08 29.93 6.09
N ALA A 260 9.22 29.54 5.15
CA ALA A 260 7.77 29.53 5.34
C ALA A 260 7.10 28.43 4.50
N ASN A 261 6.00 27.86 5.00
CA ASN A 261 5.05 27.07 4.20
C ASN A 261 3.88 27.97 3.77
N LEU A 262 3.72 28.16 2.46
CA LEU A 262 2.70 29.01 1.85
C LEU A 262 1.44 28.23 1.44
N ALA A 263 1.41 26.92 1.64
CA ALA A 263 0.24 26.11 1.32
C ALA A 263 -1.00 26.56 2.13
N GLY A 264 -2.16 26.65 1.47
CA GLY A 264 -3.41 27.07 2.12
C GLY A 264 -3.52 28.57 2.46
N THR A 265 -2.48 29.37 2.21
CA THR A 265 -2.61 30.83 2.22
C THR A 265 -3.35 31.27 0.97
N ALA A 266 -4.38 32.12 1.10
CA ALA A 266 -5.04 32.74 -0.05
C ALA A 266 -3.99 33.56 -0.81
N LEU A 267 -3.38 32.94 -1.82
CA LEU A 267 -2.37 33.58 -2.63
C LEU A 267 -3.01 34.82 -3.26
N PRO A 268 -2.40 36.01 -3.13
CA PRO A 268 -2.89 37.17 -3.84
C PRO A 268 -2.91 36.81 -5.33
N THR A 269 -4.10 36.86 -5.94
CA THR A 269 -4.27 36.73 -7.38
C THR A 269 -3.20 37.58 -8.06
N PRO A 270 -2.42 37.02 -9.01
CA PRO A 270 -1.44 37.81 -9.74
C PRO A 270 -2.18 38.97 -10.39
N ILE A 271 -1.86 40.18 -9.95
CA ILE A 271 -2.32 41.41 -10.60
C ILE A 271 -1.82 41.32 -12.03
N PRO A 272 -2.70 41.35 -13.06
CA PRO A 272 -2.24 41.33 -14.44
C PRO A 272 -1.28 42.51 -14.64
N THR A 273 -0.06 42.18 -15.05
CA THR A 273 0.99 43.13 -15.37
C THR A 273 0.50 44.05 -16.48
N ALA A 274 0.09 45.27 -16.12
CA ALA A 274 -0.08 46.33 -17.08
C ALA A 274 1.31 46.81 -17.50
N THR A 275 1.71 46.40 -18.71
CA THR A 275 2.78 47.03 -19.47
C THR A 275 2.42 48.50 -19.64
N ASN A 276 3.23 49.42 -19.12
CA ASN A 276 3.34 50.78 -19.66
C ASN A 276 4.71 51.36 -19.32
N ASP A 277 5.41 51.71 -20.39
CA ASP A 277 6.63 52.48 -20.44
C ASP A 277 6.30 53.99 -20.30
N ALA A 278 7.31 54.75 -19.86
CA ALA A 278 7.48 56.21 -19.90
C ALA A 278 6.80 57.16 -18.86
N SER A 279 7.66 57.60 -17.93
CA SER A 279 8.05 58.99 -17.61
C SER A 279 7.08 60.05 -17.02
N THR A 280 7.44 60.43 -15.78
CA THR A 280 7.49 61.77 -15.13
C THR A 280 6.23 62.63 -14.87
N THR A 281 6.00 62.78 -13.56
CA THR A 281 5.88 64.02 -12.73
C THR A 281 4.51 64.57 -12.28
N VAL A 282 4.49 64.81 -10.96
CA VAL A 282 3.73 65.76 -10.10
C VAL A 282 2.45 65.27 -9.38
N VAL A 283 2.54 65.27 -8.04
CA VAL A 283 1.51 65.19 -6.98
C VAL A 283 1.53 66.55 -6.24
N PRO A 284 0.39 67.17 -5.83
CA PRO A 284 -0.34 66.92 -4.55
C PRO A 284 -1.88 66.88 -4.76
N SER A 285 -2.82 66.50 -3.88
CA SER A 285 -3.00 65.99 -2.50
C SER A 285 -4.54 65.72 -2.35
N PRO A 286 -5.09 65.02 -1.32
CA PRO A 286 -6.31 64.22 -1.46
C PRO A 286 -7.62 64.90 -1.04
N THR A 287 -8.76 64.32 -1.44
CA THR A 287 -10.11 64.58 -0.88
C THR A 287 -10.95 63.28 -0.95
N PRO A 288 -11.76 62.94 0.08
CA PRO A 288 -12.21 61.56 0.39
C PRO A 288 -13.46 61.10 -0.40
N PRO A 289 -13.87 59.80 -0.29
CA PRO A 289 -14.64 59.11 -1.33
C PRO A 289 -16.16 59.24 -1.14
N VAL A 290 -16.89 59.21 -2.27
CA VAL A 290 -18.34 58.99 -2.31
C VAL A 290 -18.62 57.60 -2.88
N GLU A 291 -19.08 56.74 -1.98
CA GLU A 291 -19.99 55.60 -2.13
C GLU A 291 -20.39 55.18 -3.57
N ALA A 292 -19.85 54.05 -4.03
CA ALA A 292 -20.23 53.42 -5.29
C ALA A 292 -21.43 52.48 -5.11
N THR A 293 -22.49 52.76 -5.85
CA THR A 293 -23.71 51.96 -5.97
C THR A 293 -23.43 50.65 -6.72
N ALA A 294 -23.95 49.54 -6.19
CA ALA A 294 -23.83 48.20 -6.77
C ALA A 294 -24.53 48.09 -8.15
N VAL A 295 -23.86 47.45 -9.11
CA VAL A 295 -24.44 47.02 -10.39
C VAL A 295 -24.36 45.49 -10.48
N ALA A 296 -25.47 44.90 -10.91
CA ALA A 296 -25.81 43.49 -10.82
C ALA A 296 -24.84 42.51 -11.52
N SER A 297 -24.67 41.35 -10.89
CA SER A 297 -23.93 40.17 -11.37
C SER A 297 -24.52 39.60 -12.66
N ALA A 298 -23.68 39.38 -13.67
CA ALA A 298 -23.97 38.51 -14.80
C ALA A 298 -23.70 37.04 -14.41
N THR A 299 -24.68 36.19 -14.62
CA THR A 299 -24.63 34.74 -14.42
C THR A 299 -23.60 34.11 -15.37
N ALA A 300 -22.58 33.45 -14.81
CA ALA A 300 -21.66 32.61 -15.58
C ALA A 300 -22.30 31.25 -15.85
N THR A 301 -22.36 30.87 -17.13
CA THR A 301 -22.73 29.53 -17.58
C THR A 301 -21.69 28.51 -17.09
N PRO A 302 -22.07 27.38 -16.47
CA PRO A 302 -21.10 26.39 -16.01
C PRO A 302 -20.46 25.67 -17.21
N THR A 303 -19.13 25.74 -17.29
CA THR A 303 -18.31 24.86 -18.15
C THR A 303 -18.40 23.43 -17.60
N PRO A 304 -18.66 22.39 -18.43
CA PRO A 304 -18.73 21.03 -17.93
C PRO A 304 -17.36 20.58 -17.41
N ALA A 305 -17.36 19.98 -16.20
CA ALA A 305 -16.19 19.39 -15.59
C ALA A 305 -15.62 18.25 -16.46
N PRO A 306 -14.29 18.07 -16.53
CA PRO A 306 -13.69 16.94 -17.23
C PRO A 306 -14.19 15.64 -16.60
N THR A 307 -14.77 14.77 -17.42
CA THR A 307 -15.21 13.44 -17.01
C THR A 307 -13.98 12.60 -16.70
N ALA A 308 -13.80 12.22 -15.43
CA ALA A 308 -12.82 11.23 -15.03
C ALA A 308 -13.15 9.91 -15.74
N THR A 309 -12.25 9.43 -16.58
CA THR A 309 -12.37 8.11 -17.19
C THR A 309 -12.08 7.09 -16.10
N THR A 310 -13.12 6.53 -15.48
CA THR A 310 -12.99 5.44 -14.50
C THR A 310 -12.41 4.22 -15.23
N THR A 311 -11.17 3.82 -14.91
CA THR A 311 -10.65 2.52 -15.34
C THR A 311 -11.59 1.44 -14.83
N ALA A 312 -12.07 0.57 -15.73
CA ALA A 312 -13.00 -0.50 -15.36
C ALA A 312 -12.34 -1.41 -14.33
N GLN A 313 -12.92 -1.49 -13.13
CA GLN A 313 -12.46 -2.32 -12.03
C GLN A 313 -12.52 -3.80 -12.45
N ARG A 314 -11.43 -4.55 -12.27
CA ARG A 314 -11.36 -5.98 -12.55
C ARG A 314 -11.71 -6.82 -11.32
N GLU A 315 -12.05 -8.08 -11.56
CA GLU A 315 -12.29 -9.10 -10.54
C GLU A 315 -11.42 -10.31 -10.86
N ARG A 316 -10.87 -10.94 -9.82
CA ARG A 316 -10.27 -12.27 -9.93
C ARG A 316 -11.36 -13.27 -10.34
N PRO A 317 -10.99 -14.42 -10.94
CA PRO A 317 -11.97 -15.46 -11.25
C PRO A 317 -12.79 -15.84 -10.02
N ALA A 318 -14.11 -15.97 -10.16
CA ALA A 318 -14.99 -16.26 -9.02
C ALA A 318 -14.61 -17.55 -8.25
N GLY A 319 -13.90 -18.48 -8.91
CA GLY A 319 -13.33 -19.67 -8.26
C GLY A 319 -12.25 -19.39 -7.21
N ASN A 320 -11.63 -18.21 -7.21
CA ASN A 320 -10.71 -17.75 -6.16
C ASN A 320 -11.44 -17.17 -4.94
N GLY A 321 -12.76 -16.98 -5.03
CA GLY A 321 -13.56 -16.34 -3.99
C GLY A 321 -13.92 -14.88 -4.30
N ILE A 322 -15.16 -14.51 -3.93
CA ILE A 322 -15.68 -13.14 -3.99
C ILE A 322 -16.21 -12.81 -2.60
N PHE A 323 -15.69 -11.75 -2.01
CA PHE A 323 -15.96 -11.32 -0.64
C PHE A 323 -16.55 -9.93 -0.67
N GLU A 324 -17.80 -9.78 -0.26
CA GLU A 324 -18.47 -8.49 -0.17
C GLU A 324 -18.32 -7.93 1.25
N ALA A 325 -17.68 -6.77 1.36
CA ALA A 325 -17.58 -6.00 2.60
C ALA A 325 -18.67 -4.94 2.64
N ARG A 326 -19.51 -4.96 3.69
CA ARG A 326 -20.57 -3.96 3.84
C ARG A 326 -20.01 -2.68 4.44
N ASN A 327 -20.49 -1.52 4.01
CA ASN A 327 -20.17 -0.25 4.68
C ASN A 327 -20.84 -0.18 6.07
N ALA A 328 -20.12 -0.63 7.08
CA ALA A 328 -20.53 -0.68 8.47
C ALA A 328 -19.30 -0.66 9.39
N GLY A 329 -19.34 0.19 10.43
CA GLY A 329 -18.41 0.10 11.55
C GLY A 329 -18.94 -0.85 12.62
N HIS A 330 -18.03 -1.43 13.40
CA HIS A 330 -18.35 -2.43 14.42
C HIS A 330 -17.76 -2.05 15.77
N THR A 331 -18.44 -2.46 16.84
CA THR A 331 -17.86 -2.38 18.20
C THR A 331 -17.03 -3.63 18.42
N LEU A 332 -15.73 -3.47 18.66
CA LEU A 332 -14.82 -4.59 18.86
C LEU A 332 -14.89 -5.06 20.33
N ASP A 333 -15.85 -5.91 20.66
CA ASP A 333 -16.10 -6.40 22.04
C ASP A 333 -16.16 -7.93 22.19
N GLY A 334 -15.98 -8.65 21.09
CA GLY A 334 -16.00 -10.10 20.95
C GLY A 334 -17.40 -10.67 20.74
N ASN A 335 -18.42 -9.83 20.56
CA ASN A 335 -19.79 -10.25 20.27
C ASN A 335 -20.17 -9.92 18.83
N PHE A 336 -20.59 -10.92 18.07
CA PHE A 336 -20.93 -10.75 16.66
C PHE A 336 -22.39 -10.31 16.38
N ASP A 337 -23.15 -9.90 17.40
CA ASP A 337 -24.58 -9.53 17.24
C ASP A 337 -24.82 -8.36 16.26
N ASP A 338 -23.84 -7.45 16.08
CA ASP A 338 -23.89 -6.34 15.13
C ASP A 338 -23.40 -6.71 13.71
N TRP A 339 -22.92 -7.95 13.51
CA TRP A 339 -22.41 -8.45 12.23
C TRP A 339 -23.49 -9.15 11.41
N ALA A 340 -24.18 -8.35 10.58
CA ALA A 340 -25.30 -8.82 9.76
C ALA A 340 -24.92 -9.24 8.31
N GLY A 341 -23.64 -9.45 8.01
CA GLY A 341 -23.13 -9.84 6.69
C GLY A 341 -23.07 -11.35 6.45
N ASN A 342 -22.46 -11.75 5.33
CA ASN A 342 -22.27 -13.15 4.97
C ASN A 342 -20.98 -13.69 5.60
N TRP A 343 -21.05 -14.85 6.23
CA TRP A 343 -19.86 -15.58 6.66
C TRP A 343 -19.25 -16.35 5.48
N TYR A 344 -17.97 -16.14 5.25
CA TYR A 344 -17.17 -16.77 4.20
C TYR A 344 -16.29 -17.86 4.82
N ALA A 345 -16.43 -19.08 4.32
CA ALA A 345 -15.69 -20.23 4.84
C ALA A 345 -14.21 -20.18 4.43
N VAL A 346 -13.32 -20.60 5.34
CA VAL A 346 -11.88 -20.78 5.13
C VAL A 346 -11.58 -22.27 5.28
N THR A 347 -11.66 -23.00 4.17
CA THR A 347 -11.70 -24.49 4.21
C THR A 347 -10.79 -25.17 3.22
N ALA A 348 -10.16 -24.44 2.29
CA ALA A 348 -9.31 -25.06 1.29
C ALA A 348 -7.90 -25.26 1.86
N VAL A 349 -7.46 -26.51 1.95
CA VAL A 349 -6.07 -26.79 2.36
C VAL A 349 -5.11 -26.27 1.29
N SER A 350 -4.19 -25.41 1.71
CA SER A 350 -3.17 -24.77 0.87
C SER A 350 -1.80 -25.31 1.29
N GLY A 351 -1.28 -26.29 0.56
CA GLY A 351 0.01 -26.92 0.87
C GLY A 351 -0.16 -28.37 1.34
N SER A 352 0.51 -28.74 2.43
CA SER A 352 0.44 -30.09 2.99
C SER A 352 -0.85 -30.30 3.79
N ASP A 353 -1.50 -31.44 3.60
CA ASP A 353 -2.67 -31.91 4.37
C ASP A 353 -2.31 -33.02 5.38
N ALA A 354 -1.01 -33.32 5.54
CA ALA A 354 -0.55 -34.50 6.27
C ALA A 354 -0.99 -34.55 7.75
N ASN A 355 -1.22 -33.39 8.37
CA ASN A 355 -1.69 -33.25 9.75
C ASN A 355 -3.15 -32.79 9.84
N TYR A 356 -3.83 -32.60 8.69
CA TYR A 356 -5.22 -32.13 8.68
C TYR A 356 -6.20 -33.30 8.84
N GLU A 357 -6.82 -33.43 10.00
CA GLU A 357 -7.81 -34.46 10.35
C GLU A 357 -9.26 -34.03 10.07
N GLY A 358 -9.46 -32.86 9.45
CA GLY A 358 -10.74 -32.34 9.00
C GLY A 358 -11.29 -31.24 9.92
N ALA A 359 -12.56 -30.86 9.73
CA ALA A 359 -13.10 -29.63 10.31
C ALA A 359 -13.15 -29.55 11.85
N ASN A 360 -12.98 -30.68 12.56
CA ASN A 360 -12.91 -30.71 14.02
C ASN A 360 -11.51 -30.41 14.56
N ASP A 361 -10.50 -30.67 13.75
CA ASP A 361 -9.13 -30.18 13.91
C ASP A 361 -9.21 -28.70 13.51
N LEU A 362 -8.86 -28.29 12.28
CA LEU A 362 -8.99 -26.90 11.87
C LEU A 362 -10.25 -26.62 11.02
N SER A 363 -11.01 -25.60 11.39
CA SER A 363 -11.93 -24.93 10.48
C SER A 363 -12.18 -23.49 10.87
N GLY A 364 -12.56 -22.64 9.92
CA GLY A 364 -13.00 -21.31 10.26
C GLY A 364 -13.81 -20.63 9.19
N ASP A 365 -14.36 -19.50 9.58
CA ASP A 365 -15.03 -18.58 8.69
C ASP A 365 -14.85 -17.14 9.17
N PHE A 366 -15.10 -16.20 8.26
CA PHE A 366 -14.97 -14.79 8.54
C PHE A 366 -16.11 -13.97 7.96
N GLN A 367 -16.41 -12.85 8.61
CA GLN A 367 -17.14 -11.74 8.02
C GLN A 367 -16.17 -10.57 7.80
N VAL A 368 -16.46 -9.77 6.78
CA VAL A 368 -15.73 -8.54 6.49
C VAL A 368 -16.70 -7.40 6.27
N SER A 369 -16.38 -6.25 6.87
CA SER A 369 -17.07 -4.98 6.68
C SER A 369 -16.03 -3.88 6.51
N TRP A 370 -16.46 -2.70 6.10
CA TRP A 370 -15.57 -1.56 5.93
C TRP A 370 -16.21 -0.26 6.43
N SER A 371 -15.37 0.67 6.87
CA SER A 371 -15.75 2.06 7.11
C SER A 371 -14.66 2.99 6.57
N LEU A 372 -14.71 4.29 6.84
CA LEU A 372 -13.58 5.18 6.55
C LEU A 372 -12.34 4.89 7.41
N GLU A 373 -12.48 4.16 8.52
CA GLU A 373 -11.37 3.83 9.43
C GLU A 373 -10.54 2.65 8.93
N GLY A 374 -11.18 1.64 8.33
CA GLY A 374 -10.50 0.42 7.91
C GLY A 374 -11.44 -0.70 7.52
N LEU A 375 -10.84 -1.88 7.35
CA LEU A 375 -11.53 -3.16 7.25
C LEU A 375 -11.77 -3.73 8.64
N TYR A 376 -13.02 -4.06 8.93
CA TYR A 376 -13.36 -4.86 10.09
C TYR A 376 -13.39 -6.31 9.68
N LEU A 377 -12.74 -7.17 10.45
CA LEU A 377 -12.80 -8.62 10.30
C LEU A 377 -13.37 -9.24 11.58
N ALA A 378 -14.40 -10.07 11.43
CA ALA A 378 -14.88 -10.98 12.45
C ALA A 378 -14.48 -12.40 12.06
N LEU A 379 -13.86 -13.13 12.97
CA LEU A 379 -13.27 -14.44 12.73
C LEU A 379 -13.82 -15.45 13.72
N ARG A 380 -14.17 -16.64 13.24
CA ARG A 380 -14.47 -17.80 14.07
C ARG A 380 -13.58 -18.93 13.62
N VAL A 381 -12.78 -19.46 14.54
CA VAL A 381 -11.87 -20.56 14.26
C VAL A 381 -12.13 -21.67 15.28
N ASN A 382 -12.51 -22.83 14.76
CA ASN A 382 -12.44 -24.10 15.46
C ASN A 382 -11.05 -24.68 15.23
N ASP A 383 -10.48 -25.16 16.31
CA ASP A 383 -9.14 -25.70 16.43
C ASP A 383 -9.23 -26.64 17.64
N ASP A 384 -8.62 -27.83 17.57
CA ASP A 384 -8.59 -28.80 18.66
C ASP A 384 -7.42 -28.60 19.61
N ARG A 385 -6.39 -27.83 19.21
CA ARG A 385 -5.28 -27.48 20.09
C ARG A 385 -4.55 -26.19 19.68
N TYR A 386 -4.99 -25.11 20.31
CA TYR A 386 -4.31 -23.82 20.17
C TYR A 386 -2.86 -23.80 20.72
N ARG A 387 -1.91 -23.44 19.86
CA ARG A 387 -0.52 -23.06 20.05
C ARG A 387 -0.19 -21.72 19.40
N ALA A 388 -0.09 -20.68 20.23
CA ALA A 388 0.50 -19.42 19.80
C ALA A 388 1.94 -19.59 19.29
N GLY A 389 2.20 -19.06 18.08
CA GLY A 389 3.55 -18.94 17.54
C GLY A 389 4.39 -17.84 18.23
N PRO A 390 5.66 -17.69 17.85
CA PRO A 390 6.47 -16.53 18.22
C PRO A 390 5.79 -15.20 17.87
N ASN A 391 6.10 -14.13 18.59
CA ASN A 391 5.63 -12.78 18.20
C ASN A 391 6.52 -12.21 17.07
N GLY A 392 5.94 -11.38 16.20
CA GLY A 392 6.64 -10.73 15.09
C GLY A 392 6.71 -11.62 13.84
N THR A 393 7.83 -11.55 13.12
CA THR A 393 7.98 -12.14 11.78
C THR A 393 7.71 -13.65 11.71
N ASP A 394 7.94 -14.39 12.81
CA ASP A 394 7.79 -15.85 12.85
C ASP A 394 6.41 -16.32 13.39
N MET A 395 5.43 -15.42 13.51
CA MET A 395 4.10 -15.77 14.07
C MET A 395 3.31 -16.80 13.26
N TRP A 396 3.64 -16.96 11.98
CA TRP A 396 3.06 -17.96 11.09
C TRP A 396 3.37 -19.40 11.52
N GLN A 397 4.32 -19.61 12.44
CA GLN A 397 4.68 -20.93 12.99
C GLN A 397 3.76 -21.42 14.13
N GLY A 398 2.59 -20.82 14.28
CA GLY A 398 1.56 -21.26 15.21
C GLY A 398 0.19 -20.92 14.66
N ASP A 399 -0.82 -20.90 15.54
CA ASP A 399 -2.15 -20.53 15.09
C ASP A 399 -2.23 -19.04 14.87
N ALA A 400 -2.48 -18.69 13.62
CA ALA A 400 -2.44 -17.33 13.12
C ALA A 400 -3.37 -17.18 11.94
N ILE A 401 -3.71 -15.94 11.63
CA ILE A 401 -4.42 -15.55 10.42
C ILE A 401 -3.43 -14.87 9.48
N GLU A 402 -3.46 -15.23 8.20
CA GLU A 402 -2.79 -14.47 7.15
C GLU A 402 -3.83 -13.73 6.32
N LEU A 403 -3.73 -12.40 6.27
CA LEU A 403 -4.47 -11.54 5.37
C LEU A 403 -3.57 -11.16 4.19
N HIS A 404 -4.02 -11.48 2.98
CA HIS A 404 -3.41 -10.98 1.75
C HIS A 404 -4.32 -9.92 1.13
N PHE A 405 -3.74 -8.83 0.66
CA PHE A 405 -4.47 -7.70 0.11
C PHE A 405 -3.69 -7.09 -1.05
N ASP A 406 -4.31 -7.02 -2.22
CA ASP A 406 -3.76 -6.40 -3.43
C ASP A 406 -4.55 -5.10 -3.64
N ARG A 407 -3.87 -3.97 -3.42
CA ARG A 407 -4.48 -2.64 -3.39
C ARG A 407 -4.84 -2.14 -4.79
N LEU A 408 -4.03 -2.46 -5.81
CA LEU A 408 -4.20 -1.98 -7.18
C LEU A 408 -4.52 -3.09 -8.18
N LEU A 409 -5.29 -4.10 -7.76
CA LEU A 409 -5.77 -5.26 -8.52
C LEU A 409 -5.95 -5.10 -10.04
N SER A 410 -6.49 -3.96 -10.49
CA SER A 410 -6.78 -3.75 -11.90
C SER A 410 -5.55 -3.35 -12.73
N GLU A 411 -4.55 -2.74 -12.10
CA GLU A 411 -3.36 -2.14 -12.69
C GLU A 411 -2.33 -3.22 -13.07
N ASP A 412 -2.12 -4.19 -12.20
CA ASP A 412 -1.16 -5.29 -12.33
C ASP A 412 -1.85 -6.67 -12.28
N TYR A 413 -3.12 -6.72 -12.71
CA TYR A 413 -3.98 -7.90 -12.67
C TYR A 413 -3.35 -9.24 -13.13
N ALA A 414 -2.33 -9.23 -14.00
CA ALA A 414 -1.71 -10.47 -14.49
C ALA A 414 -0.42 -10.86 -13.75
N ASP A 415 0.05 -10.04 -12.80
CA ASP A 415 1.35 -10.22 -12.17
C ASP A 415 1.27 -11.27 -11.06
N SER A 416 2.01 -12.36 -11.25
CA SER A 416 2.02 -13.51 -10.34
C SER A 416 3.05 -13.38 -9.22
N LEU A 417 3.67 -12.21 -9.06
CA LEU A 417 4.68 -11.93 -8.07
C LEU A 417 4.26 -10.68 -7.31
N THR A 418 4.33 -10.75 -5.98
CA THR A 418 4.01 -9.62 -5.11
C THR A 418 4.94 -8.43 -5.34
N ASN A 419 4.40 -7.22 -5.30
CA ASN A 419 5.11 -5.95 -5.43
C ASN A 419 4.82 -5.00 -4.25
N ASP A 420 4.93 -3.68 -4.47
CA ASP A 420 4.80 -2.65 -3.44
C ASP A 420 3.35 -2.29 -3.05
N ASP A 421 2.34 -2.81 -3.77
CA ASP A 421 0.92 -2.64 -3.42
C ASP A 421 0.21 -3.95 -3.04
N ASP A 422 0.99 -5.02 -2.94
CA ASP A 422 0.61 -6.29 -2.34
C ASP A 422 1.03 -6.36 -0.87
N TYR A 423 0.05 -6.64 -0.02
CA TYR A 423 0.22 -6.72 1.41
C TYR A 423 0.00 -8.15 1.89
N GLN A 424 0.85 -8.57 2.80
CA GLN A 424 0.70 -9.80 3.56
C GLN A 424 0.86 -9.45 5.03
N ILE A 425 -0.21 -9.66 5.78
CA ILE A 425 -0.33 -9.31 7.19
C ILE A 425 -0.65 -10.56 7.99
N GLY A 426 0.05 -10.74 9.09
CA GLY A 426 -0.20 -11.77 10.08
C GLY A 426 -0.96 -11.18 11.25
N LEU A 427 -2.02 -11.88 11.68
CA LEU A 427 -2.63 -11.69 12.98
C LEU A 427 -2.39 -12.94 13.81
N SER A 428 -1.95 -12.78 15.04
CA SER A 428 -1.87 -13.89 15.98
C SER A 428 -2.28 -13.45 17.36
N TRP A 429 -2.49 -14.44 18.23
CA TRP A 429 -2.96 -14.20 19.58
C TRP A 429 -1.89 -14.58 20.59
N GLY A 430 -1.93 -13.95 21.76
CA GLY A 430 -1.10 -14.39 22.88
C GLY A 430 -1.39 -15.84 23.27
N PRO A 431 -0.49 -16.51 24.01
CA PRO A 431 -0.71 -17.89 24.49
C PRO A 431 -2.05 -18.10 25.21
N ASP A 432 -2.55 -17.04 25.87
CA ASP A 432 -3.83 -17.04 26.61
C ASP A 432 -5.01 -16.49 25.78
N ARG A 433 -4.83 -16.26 24.47
CA ARG A 433 -5.83 -15.70 23.55
C ARG A 433 -6.50 -14.42 24.07
N ASN A 434 -5.69 -13.50 24.59
CA ASN A 434 -6.13 -12.23 25.19
C ASN A 434 -5.32 -11.01 24.70
N GLU A 435 -4.45 -11.21 23.72
CA GLU A 435 -3.54 -10.21 23.15
C GLU A 435 -3.66 -10.29 21.63
N VAL A 436 -3.90 -9.16 20.97
CA VAL A 436 -3.88 -9.05 19.51
C VAL A 436 -2.47 -8.66 19.06
N ARG A 437 -1.88 -9.45 18.18
CA ARG A 437 -0.56 -9.18 17.58
C ARG A 437 -0.71 -9.02 16.09
N LEU A 438 -0.04 -8.03 15.53
CA LEU A 438 0.01 -7.81 14.09
C LEU A 438 1.45 -7.67 13.60
N TYR A 439 1.75 -8.36 12.50
CA TYR A 439 2.98 -8.16 11.75
C TYR A 439 2.66 -8.01 10.26
N ARG A 440 3.34 -7.10 9.58
CA ARG A 440 3.26 -6.94 8.12
C ARG A 440 4.54 -7.49 7.52
N TRP A 441 4.43 -8.49 6.65
CA TRP A 441 5.56 -9.06 5.89
C TRP A 441 5.74 -8.38 4.54
N LEU A 442 4.62 -8.09 3.86
CA LEU A 442 4.61 -7.40 2.57
C LEU A 442 3.85 -6.08 2.63
N PRO A 443 4.29 -5.06 1.86
CA PRO A 443 5.49 -5.09 1.02
C PRO A 443 6.78 -5.07 1.85
N GLN A 444 7.86 -5.67 1.35
CA GLN A 444 9.07 -5.91 2.16
C GLN A 444 9.71 -4.61 2.67
N ALA A 445 9.65 -3.53 1.87
CA ALA A 445 10.14 -2.21 2.26
C ALA A 445 9.43 -1.62 3.49
N GLN A 446 8.29 -2.22 3.85
CA GLN A 446 7.33 -1.79 4.84
C GLN A 446 7.13 -2.85 5.95
N GLU A 447 7.98 -3.89 5.98
CA GLU A 447 7.93 -5.00 6.94
C GLU A 447 8.06 -4.48 8.39
N GLY A 448 7.22 -4.97 9.30
CA GLY A 448 7.27 -4.55 10.70
C GLY A 448 6.12 -4.99 11.58
N THR A 449 6.25 -4.72 12.89
CA THR A 449 5.22 -4.96 13.89
C THR A 449 4.34 -3.73 14.05
N PHE A 450 3.02 -3.93 14.14
CA PHE A 450 2.05 -2.84 14.32
C PHE A 450 1.06 -3.18 15.43
N SER A 451 0.42 -2.15 15.97
CA SER A 451 -0.70 -2.30 16.90
C SER A 451 -1.98 -1.84 16.24
N ILE A 452 -3.04 -2.62 16.41
CA ILE A 452 -4.38 -2.32 15.89
C ILE A 452 -5.42 -2.46 17.00
N SER A 453 -6.61 -1.92 16.75
CA SER A 453 -7.75 -2.17 17.63
C SER A 453 -8.32 -3.54 17.32
N GLY A 454 -8.59 -4.31 18.37
CA GLY A 454 -9.17 -5.63 18.24
C GLY A 454 -9.32 -6.32 19.58
N VAL A 455 -10.08 -7.40 19.56
CA VAL A 455 -10.33 -8.27 20.70
C VAL A 455 -10.33 -9.70 20.21
N VAL A 456 -9.77 -10.58 21.02
CA VAL A 456 -9.80 -12.02 20.82
C VAL A 456 -10.31 -12.67 22.10
N GLN A 457 -11.09 -13.73 21.95
CA GLN A 457 -11.62 -14.50 23.07
C GLN A 457 -11.47 -16.01 22.77
N PRO A 458 -11.13 -16.83 23.78
CA PRO A 458 -11.20 -18.28 23.65
C PRO A 458 -12.61 -18.74 23.27
N ALA A 459 -12.71 -19.67 22.33
CA ALA A 459 -13.95 -20.32 21.91
C ALA A 459 -13.74 -21.84 21.86
N GLY A 460 -13.82 -22.48 23.03
CA GLY A 460 -13.32 -23.85 23.17
C GLY A 460 -11.79 -23.87 23.12
N GLU A 461 -11.23 -24.80 22.36
CA GLU A 461 -9.79 -24.84 22.10
C GLU A 461 -9.37 -23.78 21.08
N GLY A 462 -10.23 -23.48 20.10
CA GLY A 462 -10.04 -22.36 19.16
C GLY A 462 -10.37 -20.96 19.72
N TYR A 463 -10.73 -20.06 18.80
CA TYR A 463 -10.87 -18.64 19.10
C TYR A 463 -11.90 -17.93 18.23
N GLN A 464 -12.40 -16.83 18.76
CA GLN A 464 -13.12 -15.83 18.00
C GLN A 464 -12.45 -14.47 18.17
N ALA A 465 -12.38 -13.70 17.10
CA ALA A 465 -11.72 -12.40 17.12
C ALA A 465 -12.48 -11.37 16.29
N GLU A 466 -12.39 -10.12 16.73
CA GLU A 466 -12.76 -8.95 15.95
C GLU A 466 -11.56 -8.02 15.87
N VAL A 467 -11.23 -7.56 14.67
CA VAL A 467 -10.13 -6.63 14.46
C VAL A 467 -10.51 -5.54 13.48
N LEU A 468 -9.95 -4.35 13.68
CA LEU A 468 -9.96 -3.27 12.70
C LEU A 468 -8.57 -3.16 12.10
N VAL A 469 -8.45 -3.50 10.81
CA VAL A 469 -7.26 -3.29 9.99
C VAL A 469 -7.37 -1.89 9.37
N PRO A 470 -6.60 -0.88 9.84
CA PRO A 470 -6.73 0.47 9.33
C PRO A 470 -6.32 0.55 7.87
N TRP A 471 -6.99 1.40 7.09
CA TRP A 471 -6.64 1.59 5.68
C TRP A 471 -5.21 2.08 5.46
N THR A 472 -4.67 2.83 6.43
CA THR A 472 -3.29 3.30 6.42
C THR A 472 -2.27 2.17 6.51
N LEU A 473 -2.63 1.00 7.07
CA LEU A 473 -1.74 -0.17 7.08
C LEU A 473 -1.60 -0.81 5.69
N LEU A 474 -2.61 -0.60 4.84
CA LEU A 474 -2.74 -1.12 3.49
C LEU A 474 -2.49 -0.04 2.42
N ASP A 475 -2.03 1.17 2.80
CA ASP A 475 -1.94 2.38 1.97
C ASP A 475 -3.19 2.67 1.11
N VAL A 476 -4.38 2.25 1.57
CA VAL A 476 -5.64 2.56 0.90
C VAL A 476 -6.05 3.98 1.28
N THR A 477 -6.21 4.84 0.28
CA THR A 477 -6.60 6.24 0.49
C THR A 477 -8.12 6.39 0.49
N SER A 478 -8.63 7.43 1.16
CA SER A 478 -10.07 7.73 1.18
C SER A 478 -10.68 7.96 -0.21
N GLY A 479 -9.88 8.37 -1.21
CA GLY A 479 -10.33 8.49 -2.60
C GLY A 479 -10.57 7.15 -3.30
N GLN A 480 -9.98 6.06 -2.81
CA GLN A 480 -10.25 4.70 -3.25
C GLN A 480 -11.46 4.09 -2.53
N LEU A 481 -11.87 4.66 -1.40
CA LEU A 481 -12.97 4.15 -0.57
C LEU A 481 -14.32 4.58 -1.15
N GLN A 482 -14.78 3.82 -2.13
CA GLN A 482 -16.07 4.00 -2.77
C GLN A 482 -16.79 2.67 -2.92
N SER A 483 -18.11 2.73 -2.99
CA SER A 483 -18.93 1.56 -3.33
C SER A 483 -18.46 0.96 -4.65
N ASP A 484 -18.46 -0.37 -4.71
CA ASP A 484 -17.98 -1.20 -5.80
C ASP A 484 -16.47 -1.10 -6.09
N GLN A 485 -15.67 -0.48 -5.22
CA GLN A 485 -14.21 -0.61 -5.25
C GLN A 485 -13.81 -2.08 -5.07
N ARG A 486 -12.79 -2.51 -5.83
CA ARG A 486 -12.30 -3.88 -5.81
C ARG A 486 -10.83 -3.93 -5.41
N PHE A 487 -10.50 -4.93 -4.59
CA PHE A 487 -9.15 -5.25 -4.16
C PHE A 487 -8.93 -6.75 -4.30
N GLY A 488 -7.70 -7.19 -4.56
CA GLY A 488 -7.38 -8.61 -4.36
C GLY A 488 -7.36 -8.89 -2.87
N PHE A 489 -7.87 -10.04 -2.45
CA PHE A 489 -8.08 -10.31 -1.03
C PHE A 489 -8.11 -11.79 -0.75
N ASN A 490 -7.48 -12.20 0.35
CA ASN A 490 -7.58 -13.55 0.84
C ASN A 490 -7.33 -13.63 2.35
N VAL A 491 -8.06 -14.51 3.03
CA VAL A 491 -7.82 -14.86 4.44
C VAL A 491 -7.39 -16.33 4.49
N SER A 492 -6.34 -16.62 5.25
CA SER A 492 -5.90 -17.98 5.55
C SER A 492 -5.76 -18.17 7.06
N ILE A 493 -5.91 -19.41 7.53
CA ILE A 493 -5.74 -19.81 8.93
C ILE A 493 -4.59 -20.82 8.99
N SER A 494 -3.52 -20.45 9.68
CA SER A 494 -2.39 -21.29 10.01
C SER A 494 -2.68 -22.07 11.28
N ASP A 495 -2.14 -23.27 11.37
CA ASP A 495 -2.37 -24.24 12.43
C ASP A 495 -1.08 -24.90 12.92
N ASN A 496 -1.02 -25.17 14.22
CA ASN A 496 0.05 -25.93 14.86
C ASN A 496 -0.44 -26.63 16.12
N ASP A 497 -0.42 -27.96 16.13
CA ASP A 497 -0.67 -28.74 17.35
C ASP A 497 0.60 -28.97 18.16
N GLY A 498 1.75 -28.86 17.50
CA GLY A 498 3.06 -29.19 18.03
C GLY A 498 3.49 -28.34 19.23
N ASP A 499 4.36 -28.89 20.07
CA ASP A 499 5.07 -28.09 21.08
C ASP A 499 6.21 -27.24 20.46
N VAL A 500 6.52 -27.49 19.19
CA VAL A 500 7.55 -26.79 18.43
C VAL A 500 6.85 -25.87 17.44
N PRO A 501 7.24 -24.59 17.33
CA PRO A 501 6.70 -23.71 16.30
C PRO A 501 6.92 -24.25 14.89
N ALA A 502 5.84 -24.48 14.18
CA ALA A 502 5.78 -24.88 12.78
C ALA A 502 4.40 -24.53 12.21
N GLN A 503 4.30 -24.27 10.91
CA GLN A 503 3.01 -24.27 10.22
C GLN A 503 2.74 -25.70 9.75
N GLU A 504 1.84 -26.39 10.45
CA GLU A 504 1.50 -27.79 10.17
C GLU A 504 0.42 -27.88 9.08
N THR A 505 -0.62 -27.07 9.21
CA THR A 505 -1.71 -26.92 8.24
C THR A 505 -1.93 -25.45 7.91
N LEU A 506 -2.40 -25.18 6.69
CA LEU A 506 -2.85 -23.84 6.27
C LEU A 506 -4.15 -23.98 5.48
N LEU A 507 -5.24 -23.45 6.04
CA LEU A 507 -6.52 -23.33 5.33
C LEU A 507 -6.62 -21.96 4.67
N SER A 508 -7.29 -21.89 3.52
CA SER A 508 -7.46 -20.65 2.76
C SER A 508 -8.89 -20.42 2.29
N ALA A 509 -9.29 -19.16 2.23
CA ALA A 509 -10.57 -18.73 1.69
C ALA A 509 -10.61 -18.82 0.17
N SER A 510 -9.47 -18.61 -0.50
CA SER A 510 -9.27 -18.89 -1.92
C SER A 510 -8.88 -20.36 -2.13
N PRO A 511 -9.72 -21.16 -2.80
CA PRO A 511 -9.38 -22.55 -3.11
C PRO A 511 -8.24 -22.73 -4.12
N ASN A 512 -7.87 -21.67 -4.83
CA ASN A 512 -6.83 -21.71 -5.86
C ASN A 512 -5.46 -21.23 -5.36
N ARG A 513 -5.35 -20.85 -4.08
CA ARG A 513 -4.06 -20.47 -3.48
C ARG A 513 -3.15 -21.67 -3.36
N THR A 514 -1.95 -21.54 -3.89
CA THR A 514 -0.89 -22.56 -3.85
C THR A 514 0.38 -22.05 -3.16
N THR A 515 0.58 -20.73 -3.11
CA THR A 515 1.73 -20.07 -2.47
C THR A 515 1.30 -18.81 -1.73
N TYR A 516 2.19 -18.28 -0.88
CA TYR A 516 1.95 -17.07 -0.10
C TYR A 516 2.09 -15.77 -0.92
N ASN A 517 2.84 -15.76 -2.02
CA ASN A 517 3.24 -14.55 -2.75
C ASN A 517 2.78 -14.49 -4.21
N ASN A 518 1.64 -15.10 -4.54
CA ASN A 518 1.05 -15.01 -5.87
C ASN A 518 -0.33 -14.30 -5.82
N PRO A 519 -0.40 -12.98 -6.10
CA PRO A 519 -1.64 -12.21 -6.07
C PRO A 519 -2.74 -12.68 -7.02
N THR A 520 -2.35 -13.36 -8.12
CA THR A 520 -3.32 -13.88 -9.11
C THR A 520 -4.17 -15.03 -8.57
N GLU A 521 -3.75 -15.65 -7.47
CA GLU A 521 -4.46 -16.76 -6.83
C GLU A 521 -5.40 -16.28 -5.71
N TRP A 522 -5.36 -15.01 -5.33
CA TRP A 522 -6.24 -14.44 -4.31
C TRP A 522 -7.65 -14.19 -4.87
N GLY A 523 -8.62 -14.02 -3.98
CA GLY A 523 -9.99 -13.67 -4.34
C GLY A 523 -10.16 -12.17 -4.56
N THR A 524 -11.41 -11.72 -4.65
CA THR A 524 -11.74 -10.29 -4.78
C THR A 524 -12.58 -9.82 -3.62
N LEU A 525 -12.11 -8.77 -2.93
CA LEU A 525 -12.92 -7.99 -2.01
C LEU A 525 -13.67 -6.90 -2.78
N ILE A 526 -14.97 -6.75 -2.49
CA ILE A 526 -15.83 -5.72 -3.07
C ILE A 526 -16.39 -4.87 -1.93
N LEU A 527 -16.14 -3.57 -1.97
CA LEU A 527 -16.76 -2.64 -1.03
C LEU A 527 -18.22 -2.39 -1.44
N ARG A 528 -19.19 -2.65 -0.55
CA ARG A 528 -20.64 -2.51 -0.78
C ARG A 528 -21.28 -1.43 0.06
#